data_AF-A0AAU7P3U8-F1
#
_entry.id   AF-A0AAU7P3U8-F1
#
_cell.length_a   1.000
_cell.length_b   1.000
_cell.length_c   1.000
_cell.angle_alpha   90.00
_cell.angle_beta   90.00
_cell.angle_gamma   90.00
#
_symmetry.space_group_name_H-M   'P 1'
#
loop_
_entity.id
_entity.type
_entity.pdbx_description
1 polymer ?
#
loop_
_entity_poly.entity_id
_entity_poly.type
_entity_poly.pdbx_seq_one_letter_code
_entity_poly.pdbx_strand_id
1 'polypeptide(L)'
;MRHLAVVAIGVAGILHTSYAAASTSCDARDLVIVELDLVKNIEVMKVNEHLVKGRDSFEVFFKHCARKTVILASPRAKLSQILDIQVFLGKIGARPKNDNFFIFSASPESGAMTYMGTFATMKYTRKHDELIKIIESPREESNWF
;
A
#
# COMPACT_ATOMS: atom_id res chain seq x y z
N MET A 1 -25.94 -2.45 -58.79
CA MET A 1 -25.08 -1.45 -58.12
C MET A 1 -25.26 -1.66 -56.61
N ARG A 2 -24.42 -2.47 -55.96
CA ARG A 2 -23.21 -2.10 -55.18
C ARG A 2 -23.48 -1.13 -54.00
N HIS A 3 -23.38 -1.68 -52.78
CA HIS A 3 -22.92 -1.15 -51.46
C HIS A 3 -23.39 0.25 -51.00
N LEU A 4 -23.73 0.55 -49.73
CA LEU A 4 -23.00 0.45 -48.46
C LEU A 4 -24.03 0.71 -47.33
N ALA A 5 -24.11 -0.09 -46.25
CA ALA A 5 -23.27 -0.12 -45.05
C ALA A 5 -23.89 0.64 -43.85
N VAL A 6 -23.99 -0.13 -42.77
CA VAL A 6 -24.39 0.17 -41.40
C VAL A 6 -23.55 1.30 -40.80
N VAL A 7 -24.19 2.21 -40.04
CA VAL A 7 -23.51 2.92 -38.95
C VAL A 7 -24.39 2.83 -37.70
N ALA A 8 -24.12 1.81 -36.89
CA ALA A 8 -24.48 1.79 -35.48
C ALA A 8 -23.56 2.78 -34.77
N ILE A 9 -24.11 3.91 -34.32
CA ILE A 9 -23.36 4.90 -33.55
C ILE A 9 -23.12 4.30 -32.16
N GLY A 10 -21.84 4.05 -31.88
CA GLY A 10 -21.36 3.29 -30.73
C GLY A 10 -21.70 3.92 -29.38
N VAL A 11 -22.32 3.13 -28.53
CA VAL A 11 -22.33 3.31 -27.08
C VAL A 11 -21.18 2.46 -26.53
N ALA A 12 -19.96 2.95 -26.63
CA ALA A 12 -18.79 2.29 -26.03
C ALA A 12 -17.68 3.33 -25.80
N GLY A 13 -17.85 4.22 -24.83
CA GLY A 13 -16.84 5.28 -24.67
C GLY A 13 -16.94 6.16 -23.44
N ILE A 14 -17.48 5.73 -22.30
CA ILE A 14 -17.45 6.57 -21.07
C ILE A 14 -17.29 5.73 -19.77
N LEU A 15 -16.46 4.68 -19.77
CA LEU A 15 -16.15 3.96 -18.52
C LEU A 15 -14.66 3.72 -18.27
N HIS A 16 -13.75 4.36 -19.01
CA HIS A 16 -12.30 4.10 -18.90
C HIS A 16 -11.45 5.30 -18.48
N THR A 17 -12.02 6.49 -18.30
CA THR A 17 -11.24 7.71 -18.05
C THR A 17 -11.01 8.03 -16.58
N SER A 18 -11.69 7.36 -15.64
CA SER A 18 -11.51 7.58 -14.20
C SER A 18 -10.39 6.75 -13.56
N TYR A 19 -9.93 5.67 -14.20
CA TYR A 19 -8.80 4.87 -13.69
C TYR A 19 -7.44 5.52 -13.98
N ALA A 20 -7.30 6.26 -15.08
CA ALA A 20 -6.02 6.86 -15.49
C ALA A 20 -5.65 8.13 -14.68
N ALA A 21 -6.64 8.86 -14.15
CA ALA A 21 -6.39 10.09 -13.40
C ALA A 21 -5.92 9.85 -11.94
N ALA A 22 -6.21 8.66 -11.38
CA ALA A 22 -5.76 8.31 -10.04
C ALA A 22 -4.31 7.81 -10.03
N SER A 23 -3.90 7.03 -11.05
CA SER A 23 -2.53 6.49 -11.13
C SER A 23 -1.48 7.59 -11.18
N THR A 24 -1.73 8.66 -11.94
CA THR A 24 -0.79 9.79 -12.06
C THR A 24 -0.57 10.56 -10.76
N SER A 25 -1.52 10.52 -9.81
CA SER A 25 -1.38 11.24 -8.54
C SER A 25 -0.62 10.44 -7.48
N CYS A 26 -0.70 9.10 -7.52
CA CYS A 26 0.09 8.24 -6.62
C CYS A 26 1.54 8.15 -7.10
N ASP A 27 1.79 8.20 -8.41
CA ASP A 27 3.14 8.17 -8.97
C ASP A 27 4.00 9.39 -8.59
N ALA A 28 3.37 10.49 -8.15
CA ALA A 28 4.06 11.70 -7.71
C ALA A 28 4.71 11.59 -6.31
N ARG A 29 4.37 10.54 -5.53
CA ARG A 29 4.92 10.31 -4.19
C ARG A 29 5.66 8.98 -4.17
N ASP A 30 6.82 8.96 -3.51
CA ASP A 30 7.65 7.76 -3.51
C ASP A 30 7.13 6.66 -2.57
N LEU A 31 6.72 7.02 -1.36
CA LEU A 31 6.34 6.06 -0.33
C LEU A 31 5.14 6.54 0.51
N VAL A 32 4.24 5.60 0.79
CA VAL A 32 3.24 5.71 1.85
C VAL A 32 3.53 4.66 2.91
N ILE A 33 3.50 5.07 4.17
CA ILE A 33 3.71 4.20 5.32
C ILE A 33 2.35 3.95 5.96
N VAL A 34 1.99 2.67 6.11
CA VAL A 34 0.79 2.26 6.83
C VAL A 34 1.20 1.48 8.06
N GLU A 35 0.84 1.97 9.23
CA GLU A 35 1.07 1.27 10.49
C GLU A 35 -0.22 0.54 10.89
N LEU A 36 -0.10 -0.74 11.25
CA LEU A 36 -1.20 -1.56 11.73
C LEU A 36 -0.91 -2.05 13.14
N ASP A 37 -1.88 -1.93 14.05
CA ASP A 37 -1.79 -2.49 15.40
C ASP A 37 -3.16 -2.93 15.91
N LEU A 38 -3.15 -3.65 17.03
CA LEU A 38 -4.31 -4.02 17.81
C LEU A 38 -4.12 -3.54 19.25
N VAL A 39 -4.84 -2.48 19.63
CA VAL A 39 -4.74 -1.86 20.96
C VAL A 39 -6.03 -2.13 21.72
N LYS A 40 -5.96 -2.89 22.82
CA LYS A 40 -7.15 -3.29 23.61
C LYS A 40 -8.26 -3.92 22.74
N ASN A 41 -7.88 -4.83 21.84
CA ASN A 41 -8.75 -5.47 20.84
C ASN A 41 -9.40 -4.52 19.81
N ILE A 42 -8.95 -3.28 19.73
CA ILE A 42 -9.39 -2.32 18.72
C ILE A 42 -8.32 -2.24 17.64
N GLU A 43 -8.73 -2.44 16.40
CA GLU A 43 -7.86 -2.31 15.22
C GLU A 43 -7.47 -0.84 15.03
N VAL A 44 -6.18 -0.60 14.93
CA VAL A 44 -5.57 0.71 14.72
C VAL A 44 -4.88 0.69 13.37
N MET A 45 -5.19 1.68 12.54
CA MET A 45 -4.50 1.95 11.28
C MET A 45 -4.01 3.39 11.28
N LYS A 46 -2.75 3.62 10.91
CA LYS A 46 -2.25 4.96 10.60
C LYS A 46 -1.70 4.99 9.19
N VAL A 47 -1.89 6.11 8.50
CA VAL A 47 -1.30 6.37 7.18
C VAL A 47 -0.45 7.62 7.30
N ASN A 48 0.86 7.50 7.11
CA ASN A 48 1.83 8.58 7.33
C ASN A 48 1.60 9.30 8.67
N GLU A 49 1.55 8.53 9.77
CA GLU A 49 1.28 8.99 11.14
C GLU A 49 -0.17 9.46 11.43
N HIS A 50 -1.02 9.65 10.41
CA HIS A 50 -2.43 10.02 10.60
C HIS A 50 -3.25 8.81 11.00
N LEU A 51 -3.84 8.84 12.21
CA LEU A 51 -4.79 7.82 12.66
C LEU A 51 -6.03 7.81 11.78
N VAL A 52 -6.39 6.64 11.27
CA VAL A 52 -7.54 6.45 10.39
C VAL A 52 -8.53 5.47 10.99
N LYS A 53 -9.83 5.76 10.82
CA LYS A 53 -10.92 4.98 11.42
C LYS A 53 -12.03 4.74 10.40
N GLY A 54 -12.52 3.51 10.33
CA GLY A 54 -13.78 3.18 9.64
C GLY A 54 -13.81 3.62 8.17
N ARG A 55 -14.82 4.42 7.81
CA ARG A 55 -15.11 4.83 6.42
C ARG A 55 -14.06 5.76 5.82
N ASP A 56 -13.33 6.52 6.63
CA ASP A 56 -12.34 7.50 6.16
C ASP A 56 -11.04 6.84 5.69
N SER A 57 -10.87 5.55 5.98
CA SER A 57 -9.69 4.74 5.63
C SER A 57 -9.32 4.82 4.16
N PHE A 58 -10.33 4.74 3.28
CA PHE A 58 -10.10 4.82 1.85
C PHE A 58 -9.70 6.23 1.40
N GLU A 59 -10.40 7.27 1.86
CA GLU A 59 -10.13 8.64 1.45
C GLU A 59 -8.75 9.12 1.91
N VAL A 60 -8.38 8.83 3.15
CA VAL A 60 -7.05 9.17 3.68
C VAL A 60 -5.98 8.40 2.92
N PHE A 61 -6.16 7.10 2.70
CA PHE A 61 -5.21 6.32 1.90
C PHE A 61 -5.07 6.88 0.48
N PHE A 62 -6.18 7.21 -0.18
CA PHE A 62 -6.18 7.80 -1.51
C PHE A 62 -5.45 9.14 -1.57
N LYS A 63 -5.65 10.03 -0.58
CA LYS A 63 -4.95 11.32 -0.49
C LYS A 63 -3.43 11.17 -0.31
N HIS A 64 -3.01 10.12 0.37
CA HIS A 64 -1.61 9.84 0.67
C HIS A 64 -0.99 8.75 -0.22
N CYS A 65 -1.70 8.30 -1.24
CA CYS A 65 -1.21 7.21 -2.07
C CYS A 65 0.12 7.57 -2.73
N ALA A 66 0.94 6.54 -2.91
CA ALA A 66 2.30 6.65 -3.40
C ALA A 66 2.63 5.45 -4.28
N ARG A 67 3.73 5.56 -5.03
CA ARG A 67 4.27 4.49 -5.88
C ARG A 67 4.59 3.23 -5.08
N LYS A 68 5.12 3.36 -3.86
CA LYS A 68 5.41 2.24 -2.95
C LYS A 68 4.59 2.36 -1.67
N THR A 69 4.15 1.23 -1.16
CA THR A 69 3.43 1.11 0.12
C THR A 69 4.23 0.22 1.05
N VAL A 70 4.60 0.75 2.22
CA VAL A 70 5.21 -0.03 3.32
C VAL A 70 4.17 -0.22 4.40
N ILE A 71 3.92 -1.47 4.77
CA ILE A 71 3.09 -1.86 5.89
C ILE A 71 3.98 -2.21 7.08
N LEU A 72 3.89 -1.44 8.15
CA LEU A 72 4.50 -1.75 9.45
C LEU A 72 3.42 -2.38 10.32
N ALA A 73 3.32 -3.70 10.27
CA ALA A 73 2.34 -4.46 11.04
C ALA A 73 2.93 -4.88 12.38
N SER A 74 2.36 -4.37 13.47
CA SER A 74 2.60 -4.90 14.81
C SER A 74 2.40 -6.43 14.83
N PRO A 75 3.16 -7.19 15.62
CA PRO A 75 2.89 -8.62 15.83
C PRO A 75 1.47 -8.94 16.32
N ARG A 76 0.77 -7.93 16.86
CA ARG A 76 -0.63 -8.03 17.30
C ARG A 76 -1.66 -7.72 16.22
N ALA A 77 -1.23 -7.12 15.11
CA ALA A 77 -2.13 -6.73 14.02
C ALA A 77 -2.82 -7.97 13.42
N LYS A 78 -4.08 -7.83 13.03
CA LYS A 78 -4.81 -8.94 12.41
C LYS A 78 -4.46 -9.05 10.94
N LEU A 79 -4.45 -10.28 10.43
CA LEU A 79 -4.30 -10.54 9.00
C LEU A 79 -5.37 -9.83 8.15
N SER A 80 -6.60 -9.70 8.67
CA SER A 80 -7.69 -8.98 8.01
C SER A 80 -7.32 -7.53 7.68
N GLN A 81 -6.63 -6.82 8.58
CA GLN A 81 -6.22 -5.44 8.34
C GLN A 81 -5.25 -5.33 7.16
N ILE A 82 -4.36 -6.31 6.98
CA ILE A 82 -3.43 -6.36 5.83
C ILE A 82 -4.20 -6.61 4.53
N LEU A 83 -5.18 -7.53 4.55
CA LEU A 83 -6.02 -7.84 3.40
C LEU A 83 -6.87 -6.65 2.97
N ASP A 84 -7.43 -5.89 3.91
CA ASP A 84 -8.21 -4.70 3.63
C ASP A 84 -7.41 -3.65 2.85
N ILE A 85 -6.12 -3.49 3.17
CA ILE A 85 -5.24 -2.58 2.42
C ILE A 85 -5.01 -3.07 1.00
N GLN A 86 -4.80 -4.37 0.79
CA GLN A 86 -4.65 -4.93 -0.56
C GLN A 86 -5.91 -4.69 -1.40
N VAL A 87 -7.10 -4.80 -0.78
CA VAL A 87 -8.37 -4.47 -1.42
C VAL A 87 -8.46 -2.99 -1.76
N PHE A 88 -8.07 -2.08 -0.86
CA PHE A 88 -8.03 -0.64 -1.13
C PHE A 88 -7.09 -0.29 -2.29
N LEU A 89 -5.88 -0.84 -2.29
CA LEU A 89 -4.89 -0.71 -3.35
C LEU A 89 -5.44 -1.19 -4.70
N GLY A 90 -6.14 -2.32 -4.72
CA GLY A 90 -6.84 -2.82 -5.91
C GLY A 90 -7.89 -1.86 -6.44
N LYS A 91 -8.65 -1.19 -5.58
CA LYS A 91 -9.71 -0.23 -5.96
C LYS A 91 -9.15 1.06 -6.58
N ILE A 92 -7.96 1.49 -6.18
CA ILE A 92 -7.33 2.72 -6.70
C ILE A 92 -6.41 2.47 -7.89
N GLY A 93 -6.32 1.22 -8.37
CA GLY A 93 -5.45 0.84 -9.49
C GLY A 93 -3.99 0.60 -9.12
N ALA A 94 -3.59 0.79 -7.86
CA ALA A 94 -2.25 0.56 -7.34
C ALA A 94 -2.08 -0.89 -6.86
N ARG A 95 -2.35 -1.88 -7.72
CA ARG A 95 -2.39 -3.29 -7.33
C ARG A 95 -1.09 -3.72 -6.60
N PRO A 96 -1.19 -4.44 -5.46
CA PRO A 96 -0.02 -4.95 -4.75
C PRO A 96 0.82 -5.88 -5.63
N LYS A 97 2.12 -5.62 -5.68
CA LYS A 97 3.16 -6.39 -6.36
C LYS A 97 4.44 -6.33 -5.52
N ASN A 98 5.36 -7.25 -5.77
CA ASN A 98 6.60 -7.36 -5.01
C ASN A 98 7.51 -6.12 -5.09
N ASP A 99 7.31 -5.25 -6.09
CA ASP A 99 8.09 -4.04 -6.33
C ASP A 99 7.45 -2.76 -5.73
N ASN A 100 6.19 -2.83 -5.27
CA ASN A 100 5.45 -1.68 -4.79
C ASN A 100 4.74 -1.89 -3.44
N PHE A 101 4.74 -3.10 -2.90
CA PHE A 101 4.03 -3.44 -1.67
C PHE A 101 4.91 -4.28 -0.74
N PHE A 102 5.27 -3.71 0.41
CA PHE A 102 6.24 -4.30 1.34
C PHE A 102 5.62 -4.42 2.72
N ILE A 103 5.54 -5.64 3.25
CA ILE A 103 5.02 -5.88 4.61
C ILE A 103 6.16 -6.22 5.54
N PHE A 104 6.23 -5.52 6.67
CA PHE A 104 7.11 -5.80 7.77
C PHE A 104 6.30 -6.16 9.00
N SER A 105 6.69 -7.24 9.69
CA SER A 105 6.32 -7.42 11.09
C SER A 105 7.22 -6.49 11.91
N ALA A 106 6.67 -5.44 12.50
CA ALA A 106 7.44 -4.34 13.09
C ALA A 106 6.98 -4.08 14.53
N SER A 107 7.92 -4.09 15.48
CA SER A 107 7.65 -3.78 16.88
C SER A 107 8.58 -2.69 17.39
N PRO A 108 8.06 -1.46 17.59
CA PRO A 108 8.83 -0.37 18.20
C PRO A 108 9.37 -0.75 19.59
N GLU A 109 8.61 -1.55 20.35
CA GLU A 109 8.97 -2.01 21.70
C GLU A 109 10.22 -2.90 21.67
N SER A 110 10.31 -3.82 20.71
CA SER A 110 11.50 -4.68 20.52
C SER A 110 12.66 -3.98 19.81
N GLY A 111 12.39 -2.84 19.17
CA GLY A 111 13.36 -2.15 18.32
C GLY A 111 13.66 -2.88 17.00
N ALA A 112 12.89 -3.91 16.62
CA ALA A 112 13.10 -4.72 15.43
C ALA A 112 11.93 -4.65 14.43
N MET A 113 12.26 -4.87 13.17
CA MET A 113 11.28 -5.15 12.11
C MET A 113 11.80 -6.28 11.21
N THR A 114 10.91 -7.18 10.79
CA THR A 114 11.21 -8.32 9.92
C THR A 114 10.46 -8.17 8.62
N TYR A 115 11.17 -8.15 7.49
CA TYR A 115 10.54 -8.12 6.18
C TYR A 115 9.88 -9.46 5.90
N MET A 116 8.56 -9.48 5.65
CA MET A 116 7.82 -10.73 5.47
C MET A 116 8.12 -11.43 4.13
N GLY A 117 8.72 -10.72 3.16
CA GLY A 117 9.11 -11.31 1.88
C GLY A 117 10.34 -12.22 1.96
N THR A 118 11.33 -11.87 2.80
CA THR A 118 12.60 -12.61 2.94
C THR A 118 12.86 -13.15 4.35
N PHE A 119 12.03 -12.78 5.32
CA PHE A 119 12.24 -12.99 6.75
C PHE A 119 13.53 -12.36 7.32
N ALA A 120 14.17 -11.45 6.58
CA ALA A 120 15.29 -10.68 7.10
C ALA A 120 14.85 -9.70 8.19
N THR A 121 15.50 -9.78 9.35
CA THR A 121 15.28 -8.90 10.50
C THR A 121 16.31 -7.78 10.52
N MET A 122 15.84 -6.57 10.82
CA MET A 122 16.62 -5.34 10.87
C MET A 122 16.10 -4.40 11.96
N LYS A 123 16.84 -3.31 12.19
CA LYS A 123 16.45 -2.28 13.14
C LYS A 123 15.11 -1.67 12.75
N TYR A 124 14.21 -1.53 13.72
CA TYR A 124 12.97 -0.79 13.57
C TYR A 124 13.28 0.64 13.14
N THR A 125 12.63 1.07 12.07
CA THR A 125 12.62 2.46 11.63
C THR A 125 11.25 2.82 11.08
N ARG A 126 10.92 4.09 11.24
CA ARG A 126 9.77 4.74 10.62
C ARG A 126 10.17 5.89 9.71
N LYS A 127 11.48 6.13 9.55
CA LYS A 127 11.98 7.24 8.76
C LYS A 127 11.85 6.89 7.29
N HIS A 128 11.22 7.79 6.55
CA HIS A 128 10.97 7.65 5.13
C HIS A 128 12.21 7.22 4.33
N ASP A 129 13.32 7.94 4.46
CA ASP A 129 14.54 7.69 3.68
C ASP A 129 15.24 6.37 4.04
N GLU A 130 15.13 5.94 5.30
CA GLU A 130 15.67 4.64 5.71
C GLU A 130 14.81 3.50 5.15
N LEU A 131 13.48 3.65 5.15
CA LEU A 131 12.55 2.67 4.58
C LEU A 131 12.71 2.56 3.06
N ILE A 132 12.88 3.67 2.33
CA ILE A 132 13.18 3.66 0.89
C ILE A 132 14.44 2.84 0.60
N LYS A 133 15.53 3.07 1.33
CA LYS A 133 16.78 2.30 1.16
C LYS A 133 16.58 0.81 1.42
N ILE A 134 15.79 0.46 2.44
CA ILE A 134 15.49 -0.93 2.79
C ILE A 134 14.71 -1.61 1.66
N ILE A 135 13.67 -0.98 1.11
CA ILE A 135 12.79 -1.62 0.12
C ILE A 135 13.36 -1.62 -1.30
N GLU A 136 14.26 -0.69 -1.64
CA GLU A 136 14.97 -0.67 -2.93
C GLU A 136 16.12 -1.67 -2.98
N SER A 137 16.61 -2.10 -1.82
CA SER A 137 17.59 -3.17 -1.70
C SER A 137 17.24 -4.05 -0.51
N PRO A 138 16.14 -4.83 -0.60
CA PRO A 138 15.71 -5.70 0.48
C PRO A 138 16.85 -6.64 0.84
N ARG A 139 17.23 -6.65 2.12
CA ARG A 139 18.24 -7.59 2.59
C ARG A 139 17.70 -9.01 2.48
N GLU A 140 18.53 -9.89 1.94
CA GLU A 140 18.28 -11.33 1.95
C GLU A 140 18.64 -11.94 3.31
N GLU A 141 19.55 -11.29 4.05
CA GLU A 141 20.04 -11.76 5.34
C GLU A 141 19.78 -10.75 6.47
N SER A 142 19.47 -11.28 7.65
CA SER A 142 19.28 -10.50 8.87
C SER A 142 20.58 -9.83 9.32
N ASN A 143 20.49 -8.57 9.73
CA ASN A 143 21.62 -7.80 10.25
C ASN A 143 21.36 -7.28 11.67
N TRP A 144 20.47 -7.97 12.38
CA TRP A 144 19.98 -7.61 13.70
C TRP A 144 20.72 -8.34 14.83
N PHE A 145 22.02 -8.57 14.67
CA PHE A 145 22.88 -9.27 15.63
C PHE A 145 24.17 -8.49 15.88
#